data_AF-A0A2V8RNF0-F1
#
_entry.id   AF-A0A2V8RNF0-F1
#
_cell.length_a   1.000
_cell.length_b   1.000
_cell.length_c   1.000
_cell.angle_alpha   90.00
_cell.angle_beta   90.00
_cell.angle_gamma   90.00
#
_symmetry.space_group_name_H-M   'P 1'
#
loop_
_entity.id
_entity.type
_entity.pdbx_description
1 polymer ?
#
loop_
_entity_poly.entity_id
_entity_poly.type
_entity_poly.pdbx_seq_one_letter_code
_entity_poly.pdbx_strand_id
1 'polypeptide(L)'
;MPKSTIVSLGRNGDVINLLPLAYWISQNGGCNWLIAEEYHSILDGVSYITPHSWHGSPETLEQAIQFANSSLQNPLISQVHKNPDRQRLMDSYCKESWRLSGYKYSTTWPLIFDKRDKLREKQLIDRYIDKSRKNILVGTQSISSPFKEANRLIAKIRGLNANVVDLDNIKAERIYDLIGLYDAADLIVSVDTVHIHLARACYTPLIAIINDGWCGSVTPPQTIKTYRYSDPEPSNILGCIKVTFIKQEVLEPMLVVDVHGKTERHKEARRTWPKYGGTIRTKTVDVPRFKDVLFWGINNINAMRETSGVVIWTNDDVGFFKNTVDKIKAHARKFPFGCSRRDTAHVGREIFWFRTDWLKAHIDEMPDVFIARPKFDLVIARWLRQKMGITTVEENLVEDFAPIEVPPGLIWHKEHESAWIDKDDEETKWNEKLWEQDN
;
A
#
# COMPACT_ATOMS: atom_id res chain seq x y z
N MET A 1 -3.14 26.05 12.28
CA MET A 1 -2.53 26.93 11.27
C MET A 1 -3.64 27.48 10.37
N PRO A 2 -3.47 28.61 9.66
CA PRO A 2 -4.44 29.04 8.65
C PRO A 2 -4.63 27.96 7.58
N LYS A 3 -5.84 27.88 6.99
CA LYS A 3 -6.12 26.92 5.92
C LYS A 3 -5.25 27.23 4.71
N SER A 4 -4.64 26.21 4.13
CA SER A 4 -3.92 26.34 2.87
C SER A 4 -4.81 25.96 1.70
N THR A 5 -4.62 26.62 0.56
CA THR A 5 -5.43 26.36 -0.64
C THR A 5 -4.57 25.81 -1.76
N ILE A 6 -4.74 24.54 -2.12
CA ILE A 6 -4.07 23.97 -3.28
C ILE A 6 -4.71 24.54 -4.55
N VAL A 7 -3.89 25.09 -5.45
CA VAL A 7 -4.34 25.56 -6.76
C VAL A 7 -3.85 24.59 -7.84
N SER A 8 -4.76 23.75 -8.32
CA SER A 8 -4.51 22.83 -9.42
C SER A 8 -5.76 22.66 -10.26
N LEU A 9 -5.70 23.14 -11.50
CA LEU A 9 -6.76 23.02 -12.50
C LEU A 9 -6.52 21.80 -13.42
N GLY A 10 -5.50 21.01 -13.13
CA GLY A 10 -5.09 19.84 -13.90
C GLY A 10 -6.11 18.71 -13.88
N ARG A 11 -5.86 17.69 -14.70
CA ARG A 11 -6.76 16.54 -14.88
C ARG A 11 -6.83 15.69 -13.61
N ASN A 12 -7.73 14.71 -13.58
CA ASN A 12 -7.84 13.76 -12.47
C ASN A 12 -6.50 13.14 -12.03
N GLY A 13 -5.57 12.86 -12.94
CA GLY A 13 -4.23 12.37 -12.59
C GLY A 13 -3.42 13.37 -11.75
N ASP A 14 -3.43 14.65 -12.13
CA ASP A 14 -2.77 15.73 -11.38
C ASP A 14 -3.40 15.89 -9.98
N VAL A 15 -4.73 15.81 -9.91
CA VAL A 15 -5.47 15.91 -8.64
C VAL A 15 -5.13 14.72 -7.74
N ILE A 16 -5.22 13.49 -8.23
CA ILE A 16 -4.94 12.29 -7.44
C ILE A 16 -3.49 12.27 -6.95
N ASN A 17 -2.53 12.72 -7.76
CA ASN A 17 -1.14 12.82 -7.36
C ASN A 17 -0.93 13.72 -6.12
N LEU A 18 -1.78 14.72 -5.92
CA LEU A 18 -1.68 15.71 -4.85
C LEU A 18 -2.65 15.43 -3.67
N LEU A 19 -3.62 14.53 -3.82
CA LEU A 19 -4.54 14.16 -2.73
C LEU A 19 -3.84 13.69 -1.44
N PRO A 20 -2.70 12.96 -1.47
CA PRO A 20 -1.97 12.63 -0.25
C PRO A 20 -1.41 13.86 0.48
N LEU A 21 -0.91 14.86 -0.27
CA LEU A 21 -0.48 16.15 0.30
C LEU A 21 -1.67 16.90 0.90
N ALA A 22 -2.81 16.93 0.21
CA ALA A 22 -4.00 17.59 0.72
C ALA A 22 -4.53 16.95 2.00
N TYR A 23 -4.45 15.62 2.13
CA TYR A 23 -4.75 14.93 3.37
C TYR A 23 -3.81 15.41 4.49
N TRP A 24 -2.50 15.41 4.25
CA TRP A 24 -1.54 15.90 5.24
C TRP A 24 -1.79 17.36 5.65
N ILE A 25 -2.06 18.26 4.70
CA ILE A 25 -2.41 19.67 4.99
C ILE A 25 -3.68 19.75 5.85
N SER A 26 -4.69 18.94 5.52
CA SER A 26 -5.96 18.95 6.24
C SER A 26 -5.79 18.66 7.73
N GLN A 27 -4.89 17.72 8.08
CA GLN A 27 -4.58 17.36 9.47
C GLN A 27 -3.86 18.49 10.23
N ASN A 28 -3.31 19.49 9.54
CA ASN A 28 -2.47 20.54 10.13
C ASN A 28 -3.11 21.95 10.13
N GLY A 29 -4.36 22.09 9.68
CA GLY A 29 -5.03 23.38 9.62
C GLY A 29 -6.22 23.48 8.66
N GLY A 30 -6.58 22.38 8.01
CA GLY A 30 -7.62 22.33 6.98
C GLY A 30 -7.09 22.64 5.57
N CYS A 31 -7.67 21.98 4.56
CA CYS A 31 -7.26 22.10 3.16
C CYS A 31 -8.43 22.62 2.31
N ASN A 32 -8.21 23.72 1.60
CA ASN A 32 -9.06 24.12 0.48
C ASN A 32 -8.42 23.65 -0.84
N TRP A 33 -9.21 23.56 -1.91
CA TRP A 33 -8.70 23.26 -3.25
C TRP A 33 -9.42 24.07 -4.32
N LEU A 34 -8.69 24.89 -5.08
CA LEU A 34 -9.20 25.54 -6.29
C LEU A 34 -8.95 24.64 -7.50
N ILE A 35 -10.03 24.07 -8.05
CA ILE A 35 -10.02 23.02 -9.08
C ILE A 35 -10.85 23.45 -10.28
N ALA A 36 -10.48 23.02 -11.50
CA ALA A 36 -11.34 23.21 -12.66
C ALA A 36 -12.69 22.47 -12.49
N GLU A 37 -13.78 23.10 -12.91
CA GLU A 37 -15.14 22.55 -12.76
C GLU A 37 -15.27 21.14 -13.38
N GLU A 38 -14.64 20.89 -14.52
CA GLU A 38 -14.62 19.58 -15.21
C GLU A 38 -14.10 18.44 -14.30
N TYR A 39 -13.14 18.73 -13.42
CA TYR A 39 -12.51 17.74 -12.54
C TYR A 39 -13.00 17.81 -11.10
N HIS A 40 -13.89 18.74 -10.77
CA HIS A 40 -14.40 18.95 -9.41
C HIS A 40 -14.93 17.66 -8.76
N SER A 41 -15.66 16.85 -9.55
CA SER A 41 -16.35 15.65 -9.07
C SER A 41 -15.45 14.62 -8.39
N ILE A 42 -14.13 14.64 -8.62
CA ILE A 42 -13.21 13.74 -7.92
C ILE A 42 -13.13 14.05 -6.41
N LEU A 43 -13.33 15.32 -6.03
CA LEU A 43 -13.27 15.78 -4.65
C LEU A 43 -14.53 15.39 -3.86
N ASP A 44 -15.60 14.97 -4.53
CA ASP A 44 -16.80 14.40 -3.87
C ASP A 44 -16.44 13.16 -3.02
N GLY A 45 -15.38 12.44 -3.42
CA GLY A 45 -14.90 11.23 -2.76
C GLY A 45 -14.08 11.45 -1.50
N VAL A 46 -13.88 12.71 -1.08
CA VAL A 46 -13.10 13.06 0.12
C VAL A 46 -13.85 14.00 1.09
N SER A 47 -13.62 13.86 2.39
CA SER A 47 -14.18 14.74 3.42
C SER A 47 -13.24 15.87 3.84
N TYR A 48 -11.94 15.67 3.64
CA TYR A 48 -10.89 16.49 4.23
C TYR A 48 -10.49 17.72 3.38
N ILE A 49 -11.16 17.92 2.23
CA ILE A 49 -10.96 19.07 1.33
C ILE A 49 -12.25 19.89 1.26
N THR A 50 -12.12 21.22 1.31
CA THR A 50 -13.16 22.17 0.90
C THR A 50 -12.91 22.59 -0.55
N PRO A 51 -13.72 22.14 -1.53
CA PRO A 51 -13.47 22.45 -2.93
C PRO A 51 -14.01 23.83 -3.32
N HIS A 52 -13.33 24.48 -4.26
CA HIS A 52 -13.73 25.71 -4.92
C HIS A 52 -13.62 25.49 -6.43
N SER A 53 -14.73 25.62 -7.15
CA SER A 53 -14.73 25.47 -8.62
C SER A 53 -14.18 26.70 -9.30
N TRP A 54 -13.27 26.48 -10.24
CA TRP A 54 -12.83 27.45 -11.23
C TRP A 54 -13.56 27.17 -12.55
N HIS A 55 -14.31 28.17 -13.02
CA HIS A 55 -15.09 28.08 -14.26
C HIS A 55 -14.28 28.42 -15.52
N GLY A 56 -12.99 28.76 -15.38
CA GLY A 56 -12.07 28.96 -16.51
C GLY A 56 -11.36 27.67 -16.93
N SER A 57 -10.64 27.71 -18.05
CA SER A 57 -9.89 26.55 -18.53
C SER A 57 -8.57 26.34 -17.77
N PRO A 58 -7.96 25.15 -17.80
CA PRO A 58 -6.63 24.91 -17.21
C PRO A 58 -5.51 25.81 -17.76
N GLU A 59 -5.73 26.41 -18.94
CA GLU A 59 -4.82 27.38 -19.56
C GLU A 59 -4.82 28.74 -18.84
N THR A 60 -5.84 29.05 -18.04
CA THR A 60 -6.03 30.32 -17.31
C THR A 60 -5.42 30.32 -15.90
N LEU A 61 -4.38 29.51 -15.67
CA LEU A 61 -3.77 29.33 -14.34
C LEU A 61 -3.39 30.66 -13.67
N GLU A 62 -2.85 31.62 -14.41
CA GLU A 62 -2.47 32.93 -13.85
C GLU A 62 -3.67 33.69 -13.25
N GLN A 63 -4.83 33.63 -13.91
CA GLN A 63 -6.06 34.25 -13.39
C GLN A 63 -6.56 33.51 -12.14
N ALA A 64 -6.48 32.19 -12.13
CA ALA A 64 -6.83 31.39 -10.95
C ALA A 64 -5.90 31.69 -9.77
N ILE A 65 -4.61 31.91 -10.01
CA ILE A 65 -3.65 32.35 -8.99
C ILE A 65 -4.03 33.72 -8.43
N GLN A 66 -4.37 34.69 -9.29
CA GLN A 66 -4.80 36.02 -8.85
C GLN A 66 -6.09 35.95 -8.01
N PHE A 67 -7.06 35.14 -8.43
CA PHE A 67 -8.26 34.87 -7.66
C PHE A 67 -7.94 34.23 -6.30
N ALA A 68 -7.10 33.19 -6.27
CA ALA A 68 -6.72 32.52 -5.04
C ALA A 68 -5.99 33.47 -4.07
N ASN A 69 -5.10 34.33 -4.56
CA ASN A 69 -4.41 35.32 -3.73
C ASN A 69 -5.34 36.40 -3.15
N SER A 70 -6.40 36.77 -3.88
CA SER A 70 -7.34 37.81 -3.44
C SER A 70 -8.47 37.29 -2.57
N SER A 71 -8.89 36.04 -2.78
CA SER A 71 -10.14 35.50 -2.23
C SER A 71 -9.95 34.26 -1.35
N LEU A 72 -8.78 33.62 -1.38
CA LEU A 72 -8.50 32.38 -0.65
C LEU A 72 -7.25 32.54 0.24
N GLN A 73 -7.09 31.65 1.21
CA GLN A 73 -5.97 31.69 2.16
C GLN A 73 -4.79 30.84 1.68
N ASN A 74 -3.57 31.39 1.84
CA ASN A 74 -2.29 30.71 1.65
C ASN A 74 -2.26 29.78 0.41
N PRO A 75 -2.30 30.35 -0.82
CA PRO A 75 -2.36 29.55 -2.03
C PRO A 75 -1.05 28.79 -2.29
N LEU A 76 -1.18 27.49 -2.53
CA LEU A 76 -0.10 26.57 -2.87
C LEU A 76 -0.24 26.19 -4.35
N ILE A 77 0.60 26.78 -5.19
CA ILE A 77 0.46 26.62 -6.65
C ILE A 77 1.13 25.32 -7.08
N SER A 78 0.34 24.28 -7.33
CA SER A 78 0.87 22.93 -7.59
C SER A 78 0.82 22.52 -9.06
N GLN A 79 0.02 23.21 -9.89
CA GLN A 79 -0.05 22.91 -11.31
C GLN A 79 1.29 23.24 -12.00
N VAL A 80 1.85 22.26 -12.72
CA VAL A 80 3.11 22.41 -13.47
C VAL A 80 2.86 23.07 -14.83
N HIS A 81 1.85 22.61 -15.57
CA HIS A 81 1.50 23.20 -16.88
C HIS A 81 1.08 24.66 -16.72
N LYS A 82 1.68 25.56 -17.52
CA LYS A 82 1.50 27.03 -17.44
C LYS A 82 1.95 27.69 -16.14
N ASN A 83 2.68 26.99 -15.27
CA ASN A 83 3.23 27.63 -14.07
C ASN A 83 4.20 28.76 -14.46
N PRO A 84 4.18 29.92 -13.76
CA PRO A 84 5.20 30.95 -13.92
C PRO A 84 6.62 30.44 -13.62
N ASP A 85 6.77 29.56 -12.62
CA ASP A 85 8.02 28.82 -12.39
C ASP A 85 8.09 27.63 -13.36
N ARG A 86 8.97 27.77 -14.35
CA ARG A 86 9.18 26.75 -15.41
C ARG A 86 10.38 25.85 -15.16
N GLN A 87 11.05 25.99 -14.02
CA GLN A 87 12.19 25.14 -13.70
C GLN A 87 11.74 23.69 -13.53
N ARG A 88 12.60 22.74 -13.91
CA ARG A 88 12.40 21.30 -13.71
C ARG A 88 13.47 20.81 -12.73
N LEU A 89 13.21 20.99 -11.45
CA LEU A 89 14.18 20.68 -10.39
C LEU A 89 14.03 19.25 -9.86
N MET A 90 12.90 18.61 -10.13
CA MET A 90 12.63 17.23 -9.75
C MET A 90 12.82 16.28 -10.95
N ASP A 91 13.02 15.01 -10.65
CA ASP A 91 13.23 13.94 -11.64
C ASP A 91 11.96 13.51 -12.40
N SER A 92 10.79 14.03 -12.00
CA SER A 92 9.50 13.69 -12.60
C SER A 92 8.47 14.82 -12.47
N TYR A 93 7.57 14.91 -13.45
CA TYR A 93 6.46 15.87 -13.49
C TYR A 93 5.59 15.80 -12.23
N CYS A 94 5.31 14.58 -11.74
CA CYS A 94 4.54 14.37 -10.53
C CYS A 94 5.22 14.97 -9.30
N LYS A 95 6.54 14.80 -9.14
CA LYS A 95 7.28 15.38 -8.01
C LYS A 95 7.46 16.90 -8.16
N GLU A 96 7.54 17.39 -9.39
CA GLU A 96 7.59 18.83 -9.67
C GLU A 96 6.34 19.53 -9.13
N SER A 97 5.15 18.94 -9.32
CA SER A 97 3.89 19.51 -8.80
C SER A 97 3.90 19.68 -7.27
N TRP A 98 4.55 18.76 -6.55
CA TRP A 98 4.73 18.85 -5.10
C TRP A 98 5.73 19.95 -4.75
N ARG A 99 6.87 20.02 -5.45
CA ARG A 99 7.86 21.09 -5.23
C ARG A 99 7.24 22.47 -5.43
N LEU A 100 6.48 22.68 -6.50
CA LEU A 100 5.83 23.95 -6.79
C LEU A 100 4.85 24.37 -5.68
N SER A 101 4.21 23.40 -5.03
CA SER A 101 3.37 23.63 -3.85
C SER A 101 4.14 23.91 -2.56
N GLY A 102 5.48 23.88 -2.58
CA GLY A 102 6.35 24.07 -1.42
C GLY A 102 6.65 22.79 -0.63
N TYR A 103 6.31 21.61 -1.15
CA TYR A 103 6.43 20.34 -0.45
C TYR A 103 7.36 19.35 -1.16
N LYS A 104 8.06 18.54 -0.38
CA LYS A 104 8.81 17.39 -0.91
C LYS A 104 7.82 16.25 -1.21
N TYR A 105 7.98 15.60 -2.36
CA TYR A 105 7.20 14.41 -2.67
C TYR A 105 7.36 13.33 -1.59
N SER A 106 6.23 12.77 -1.16
CA SER A 106 6.21 11.71 -0.16
C SER A 106 5.47 10.48 -0.67
N THR A 107 6.15 9.34 -0.62
CA THR A 107 5.54 8.01 -0.74
C THR A 107 4.82 7.59 0.54
N THR A 108 5.06 8.27 1.67
CA THR A 108 4.54 7.90 2.99
C THR A 108 3.10 8.33 3.20
N TRP A 109 2.65 9.39 2.52
CA TRP A 109 1.29 9.90 2.70
C TRP A 109 0.29 9.05 1.91
N PRO A 110 -0.78 8.55 2.55
CA PRO A 110 -1.73 7.67 1.87
C PRO A 110 -2.60 8.45 0.87
N LEU A 111 -3.07 7.75 -0.16
CA LEU A 111 -4.17 8.24 -0.99
C LEU A 111 -5.49 7.73 -0.39
N ILE A 112 -6.29 8.63 0.18
CA ILE A 112 -7.51 8.27 0.90
C ILE A 112 -8.73 8.84 0.16
N PHE A 113 -9.67 7.97 -0.17
CA PHE A 113 -11.03 8.33 -0.52
C PHE A 113 -11.94 7.82 0.61
N ASP A 114 -12.32 8.70 1.54
CA ASP A 114 -13.10 8.35 2.74
C ASP A 114 -14.63 8.45 2.50
N LYS A 115 -15.06 9.03 1.39
CA LYS A 115 -16.47 9.06 0.93
C LYS A 115 -16.73 8.14 -0.26
N ARG A 116 -16.12 6.96 -0.26
CA ARG A 116 -16.38 5.92 -1.27
C ARG A 116 -17.82 5.42 -1.20
N ASP A 117 -18.47 5.30 -2.35
CA ASP A 117 -19.83 4.75 -2.44
C ASP A 117 -19.80 3.24 -2.72
N LYS A 118 -20.14 2.45 -1.70
CA LYS A 118 -20.09 0.98 -1.78
C LYS A 118 -21.15 0.38 -2.70
N LEU A 119 -22.26 1.06 -2.94
CA LEU A 119 -23.29 0.59 -3.87
C LEU A 119 -22.84 0.78 -5.32
N ARG A 120 -22.29 1.96 -5.66
CA ARG A 120 -21.73 2.22 -7.00
C ARG A 120 -20.54 1.32 -7.31
N GLU A 121 -19.64 1.13 -6.35
CA GLU A 121 -18.54 0.17 -6.45
C GLU A 121 -19.05 -1.26 -6.70
N LYS A 122 -20.07 -1.69 -5.93
CA LYS A 122 -20.66 -3.02 -6.07
C LYS A 122 -21.27 -3.24 -7.46
N GLN A 123 -21.95 -2.23 -8.02
CA GLN A 123 -22.51 -2.32 -9.39
C GLN A 123 -21.42 -2.54 -10.43
N LEU A 124 -20.27 -1.87 -10.30
CA LEU A 124 -19.12 -2.09 -11.18
C LEU A 124 -18.56 -3.51 -10.99
N ILE A 125 -18.36 -3.94 -9.74
CA ILE A 125 -17.84 -5.28 -9.42
C ILE A 125 -18.74 -6.36 -10.01
N ASP A 126 -20.05 -6.31 -9.72
CA ASP A 126 -21.00 -7.34 -10.18
C ASP A 126 -21.10 -7.40 -11.72
N ARG A 127 -20.77 -6.29 -12.41
CA ARG A 127 -20.79 -6.21 -13.87
C ARG A 127 -19.51 -6.72 -14.53
N TYR A 128 -18.34 -6.44 -13.95
CA TYR A 128 -17.06 -6.63 -14.64
C TYR A 128 -16.18 -7.72 -14.02
N ILE A 129 -16.39 -8.10 -12.76
CA ILE A 129 -15.55 -9.07 -12.05
C ILE A 129 -16.15 -10.47 -12.15
N ASP A 130 -15.35 -11.43 -12.61
CA ASP A 130 -15.70 -12.85 -12.61
C ASP A 130 -15.06 -13.52 -11.40
N LYS A 131 -15.89 -13.91 -10.42
CA LYS A 131 -15.42 -14.55 -9.18
C LYS A 131 -14.85 -15.97 -9.38
N SER A 132 -15.08 -16.59 -10.54
CA SER A 132 -14.58 -17.93 -10.86
C SER A 132 -13.20 -17.92 -11.53
N ARG A 133 -12.70 -16.74 -11.93
CA ARG A 133 -11.45 -16.58 -12.67
C ARG A 133 -10.58 -15.52 -12.01
N LYS A 134 -9.29 -15.50 -12.38
CA LYS A 134 -8.40 -14.40 -12.06
C LYS A 134 -8.82 -13.14 -12.81
N ASN A 135 -8.83 -11.99 -12.14
CA ASN A 135 -9.27 -10.72 -12.70
C ASN A 135 -8.08 -9.80 -12.93
N ILE A 136 -7.81 -9.45 -14.19
CA ILE A 136 -6.80 -8.46 -14.58
C ILE A 136 -7.52 -7.21 -15.05
N LEU A 137 -7.25 -6.08 -14.40
CA LEU A 137 -7.67 -4.78 -14.90
C LEU A 137 -6.55 -4.22 -15.79
N VAL A 138 -6.92 -3.74 -16.98
CA VAL A 138 -5.96 -3.26 -17.96
C VAL A 138 -6.34 -1.84 -18.41
N GLY A 139 -5.45 -0.88 -18.23
CA GLY A 139 -5.58 0.48 -18.77
C GLY A 139 -4.44 0.79 -19.72
N THR A 140 -4.74 1.06 -20.99
CA THR A 140 -3.76 1.22 -22.08
C THR A 140 -3.88 2.53 -22.84
N GLN A 141 -4.95 3.31 -22.64
CA GLN A 141 -5.15 4.55 -23.37
C GLN A 141 -4.69 5.75 -22.55
N SER A 142 -3.78 6.54 -23.13
CA SER A 142 -3.31 7.81 -22.58
C SER A 142 -3.51 8.91 -23.59
N ILE A 143 -4.16 10.00 -23.18
CA ILE A 143 -4.50 11.13 -24.06
C ILE A 143 -3.25 11.95 -24.40
N SER A 144 -2.44 12.26 -23.39
CA SER A 144 -1.28 13.16 -23.52
C SER A 144 -0.02 12.45 -24.00
N SER A 145 0.12 11.15 -23.74
CA SER A 145 1.30 10.37 -24.15
C SER A 145 0.90 8.94 -24.50
N PRO A 146 0.40 8.70 -25.72
CA PRO A 146 -0.07 7.39 -26.15
C PRO A 146 1.03 6.32 -26.11
N PHE A 147 0.71 5.14 -25.57
CA PHE A 147 1.59 3.99 -25.62
C PHE A 147 1.42 3.24 -26.94
N LYS A 148 2.46 3.24 -27.79
CA LYS A 148 2.40 2.69 -29.16
C LYS A 148 1.98 1.22 -29.22
N GLU A 149 2.35 0.44 -28.20
CA GLU A 149 2.11 -1.00 -28.14
C GLU A 149 0.80 -1.39 -27.45
N ALA A 150 -0.07 -0.42 -27.12
CA ALA A 150 -1.32 -0.63 -26.39
C ALA A 150 -2.17 -1.78 -26.95
N ASN A 151 -2.44 -1.75 -28.26
CA ASN A 151 -3.26 -2.77 -28.94
C ASN A 151 -2.63 -4.16 -28.90
N ARG A 152 -1.30 -4.24 -29.09
CA ARG A 152 -0.57 -5.53 -29.06
C ARG A 152 -0.54 -6.10 -27.65
N LEU A 153 -0.36 -5.24 -26.64
CA LEU A 153 -0.36 -5.62 -25.24
C LEU A 153 -1.73 -6.16 -24.80
N ILE A 154 -2.81 -5.40 -25.02
CA ILE A 154 -4.15 -5.82 -24.57
C ILE A 154 -4.60 -7.10 -25.27
N ALA A 155 -4.29 -7.28 -26.57
CA ALA A 155 -4.57 -8.51 -27.30
C ALA A 155 -3.85 -9.71 -26.68
N LYS A 156 -2.56 -9.57 -26.33
CA LYS A 156 -1.80 -10.63 -25.67
C LYS A 156 -2.34 -10.95 -24.27
N ILE A 157 -2.72 -9.95 -23.47
CA ILE A 157 -3.29 -10.17 -22.13
C ILE A 157 -4.65 -10.87 -22.21
N ARG A 158 -5.51 -10.50 -23.18
CA ARG A 158 -6.81 -11.16 -23.42
C ARG A 158 -6.67 -12.64 -23.82
N GLY A 159 -5.50 -13.06 -24.33
CA GLY A 159 -5.21 -14.47 -24.60
C GLY A 159 -4.89 -15.31 -23.36
N LEU A 160 -4.80 -14.72 -22.17
CA LEU A 160 -4.59 -15.45 -20.93
C LEU A 160 -5.88 -16.10 -20.44
N ASN A 161 -5.76 -17.19 -19.66
CA ASN A 161 -6.91 -17.78 -18.96
C ASN A 161 -7.29 -16.95 -17.71
N ALA A 162 -7.70 -15.71 -17.93
CA ALA A 162 -8.17 -14.77 -16.91
C ALA A 162 -9.35 -13.97 -17.44
N ASN A 163 -10.16 -13.42 -16.54
CA ASN A 163 -11.06 -12.33 -16.87
C ASN A 163 -10.26 -11.04 -17.03
N VAL A 164 -10.29 -10.45 -18.23
CA VAL A 164 -9.53 -9.24 -18.56
C VAL A 164 -10.51 -8.10 -18.75
N VAL A 165 -10.44 -7.13 -17.84
CA VAL A 165 -11.31 -5.97 -17.80
C VAL A 165 -10.55 -4.77 -18.34
N ASP A 166 -11.02 -4.24 -19.46
CA ASP A 166 -10.47 -3.06 -20.11
C ASP A 166 -11.02 -1.79 -19.44
N LEU A 167 -10.19 -1.13 -18.64
CA LEU A 167 -10.53 0.06 -17.86
C LEU A 167 -10.86 1.26 -18.74
N ASP A 168 -10.25 1.36 -19.93
CA ASP A 168 -10.41 2.50 -20.83
C ASP A 168 -11.85 2.59 -21.38
N ASN A 169 -12.60 1.48 -21.30
CA ASN A 169 -13.97 1.35 -21.80
C ASN A 169 -15.04 1.38 -20.67
N ILE A 170 -14.64 1.62 -19.42
CA ILE A 170 -15.57 1.67 -18.29
C ILE A 170 -16.02 3.10 -18.02
N LYS A 171 -17.33 3.30 -17.95
CA LYS A 171 -17.95 4.54 -17.48
C LYS A 171 -18.42 4.37 -16.04
N ALA A 172 -17.62 4.83 -15.09
CA ALA A 172 -18.02 4.98 -13.70
C ALA A 172 -18.74 6.33 -13.48
N GLU A 173 -19.62 6.42 -12.48
CA GLU A 173 -20.30 7.67 -12.14
C GLU A 173 -19.33 8.71 -11.58
N ARG A 174 -18.37 8.26 -10.77
CA ARG A 174 -17.19 9.00 -10.36
C ARG A 174 -15.95 8.17 -10.61
N ILE A 175 -14.84 8.84 -10.97
CA ILE A 175 -13.59 8.14 -11.28
C ILE A 175 -13.08 7.29 -10.11
N TYR A 176 -13.27 7.74 -8.88
CA TYR A 176 -12.86 7.01 -7.68
C TYR A 176 -13.75 5.78 -7.37
N ASP A 177 -14.92 5.62 -8.00
CA ASP A 177 -15.70 4.38 -7.86
C ASP A 177 -14.97 3.19 -8.51
N LEU A 178 -14.02 3.43 -9.41
CA LEU A 178 -13.15 2.39 -9.97
C LEU A 178 -12.31 1.69 -8.89
N ILE A 179 -12.08 2.30 -7.73
CA ILE A 179 -11.34 1.68 -6.62
C ILE A 179 -12.02 0.38 -6.18
N GLY A 180 -13.36 0.28 -6.27
CA GLY A 180 -14.07 -0.96 -6.02
C GLY A 180 -13.65 -2.12 -6.94
N LEU A 181 -13.48 -1.84 -8.24
CA LEU A 181 -12.92 -2.82 -9.18
C LEU A 181 -11.49 -3.16 -8.81
N TYR A 182 -10.70 -2.16 -8.42
CA TYR A 182 -9.29 -2.34 -8.11
C TYR A 182 -9.13 -3.26 -6.91
N ASP A 183 -9.88 -3.05 -5.85
CA ASP A 183 -9.90 -3.91 -4.65
C ASP A 183 -10.30 -5.36 -4.97
N ALA A 184 -11.25 -5.54 -5.90
CA ALA A 184 -11.75 -6.85 -6.32
C ALA A 184 -10.84 -7.61 -7.30
N ALA A 185 -9.89 -6.93 -7.93
CA ALA A 185 -9.00 -7.54 -8.91
C ALA A 185 -7.81 -8.27 -8.28
N ASP A 186 -7.18 -9.14 -9.08
CA ASP A 186 -5.95 -9.85 -8.73
C ASP A 186 -4.69 -9.10 -9.20
N LEU A 187 -4.81 -8.31 -10.27
CA LEU A 187 -3.70 -7.56 -10.87
C LEU A 187 -4.22 -6.34 -11.64
N ILE A 188 -3.48 -5.24 -11.56
CA ILE A 188 -3.65 -4.07 -12.43
C ILE A 188 -2.45 -3.99 -13.37
N VAL A 189 -2.71 -3.81 -14.66
CA VAL A 189 -1.69 -3.50 -15.67
C VAL A 189 -2.08 -2.18 -16.29
N SER A 190 -1.29 -1.13 -16.03
CA SER A 190 -1.63 0.20 -16.54
C SER A 190 -0.44 0.85 -17.22
N VAL A 191 -0.70 1.51 -18.35
CA VAL A 191 0.19 2.51 -18.92
C VAL A 191 0.09 3.82 -18.15
N ASP A 192 0.90 4.81 -18.52
CA ASP A 192 1.04 6.09 -17.82
C ASP A 192 -0.22 6.95 -17.90
N THR A 193 -1.14 6.68 -16.97
CA THR A 193 -2.51 7.19 -16.92
C THR A 193 -2.96 7.40 -15.48
N VAL A 194 -4.16 7.96 -15.33
CA VAL A 194 -4.85 8.13 -14.06
C VAL A 194 -4.95 6.83 -13.24
N HIS A 195 -4.98 5.66 -13.89
CA HIS A 195 -5.09 4.38 -13.20
C HIS A 195 -3.86 4.05 -12.36
N ILE A 196 -2.65 4.48 -12.77
CA ILE A 196 -1.43 4.32 -11.94
C ILE A 196 -1.56 5.12 -10.66
N HIS A 197 -2.01 6.38 -10.73
CA HIS A 197 -2.17 7.21 -9.54
C HIS A 197 -3.29 6.70 -8.64
N LEU A 198 -4.45 6.38 -9.23
CA LEU A 198 -5.62 5.92 -8.49
C LEU A 198 -5.38 4.56 -7.82
N ALA A 199 -4.55 3.70 -8.42
CA ALA A 199 -4.17 2.43 -7.81
C ALA A 199 -3.55 2.62 -6.42
N ARG A 200 -2.91 3.76 -6.10
CA ARG A 200 -2.39 4.04 -4.75
C ARG A 200 -3.46 3.97 -3.65
N ALA A 201 -4.74 4.10 -4.00
CA ALA A 201 -5.87 4.00 -3.06
C ALA A 201 -6.29 2.55 -2.77
N CYS A 202 -5.65 1.56 -3.40
CA CYS A 202 -5.98 0.15 -3.26
C CYS A 202 -4.72 -0.68 -3.03
N TYR A 203 -4.96 -1.95 -2.72
CA TYR A 203 -3.91 -2.91 -2.40
C TYR A 203 -3.71 -3.95 -3.50
N THR A 204 -4.10 -3.66 -4.73
CA THR A 204 -3.94 -4.64 -5.81
C THR A 204 -2.59 -4.46 -6.50
N PRO A 205 -1.82 -5.55 -6.72
CA PRO A 205 -0.54 -5.50 -7.41
C PRO A 205 -0.63 -4.72 -8.71
N LEU A 206 0.35 -3.87 -8.97
CA LEU A 206 0.41 -3.06 -10.19
C LEU A 206 1.64 -3.39 -11.01
N ILE A 207 1.44 -3.70 -12.28
CA ILE A 207 2.48 -3.60 -13.31
C ILE A 207 2.29 -2.26 -14.00
N ALA A 208 3.25 -1.36 -13.80
CA ALA A 208 3.22 -0.02 -14.35
C ALA A 208 4.07 0.04 -15.62
N ILE A 209 3.52 0.63 -16.68
CA ILE A 209 4.24 0.94 -17.91
C ILE A 209 4.24 2.46 -18.00
N ILE A 210 5.34 3.10 -17.64
CA ILE A 210 5.42 4.55 -17.49
C ILE A 210 6.17 5.17 -18.66
N ASN A 211 5.90 6.46 -18.91
CA ASN A 211 6.58 7.23 -19.93
C ASN A 211 8.09 7.36 -19.65
N ASP A 212 8.83 7.73 -20.68
CA ASP A 212 10.27 7.91 -20.61
C ASP A 212 10.65 9.25 -19.98
N GLY A 213 11.78 9.28 -19.27
CA GLY A 213 12.33 10.49 -18.66
C GLY A 213 11.39 11.17 -17.67
N TRP A 214 11.39 12.50 -17.69
CA TRP A 214 10.72 13.36 -16.70
C TRP A 214 9.19 13.29 -16.73
N CYS A 215 8.60 12.87 -17.85
CA CYS A 215 7.14 12.74 -17.98
C CYS A 215 6.61 11.42 -17.40
N GLY A 216 7.49 10.51 -16.97
CA GLY A 216 7.08 9.25 -16.35
C GLY A 216 6.47 9.46 -14.97
N SER A 217 5.32 8.84 -14.72
CA SER A 217 4.67 8.89 -13.42
C SER A 217 5.50 8.24 -12.31
N VAL A 218 5.33 8.76 -11.09
CA VAL A 218 5.78 8.04 -9.89
C VAL A 218 4.79 6.91 -9.60
N THR A 219 5.33 5.71 -9.40
CA THR A 219 4.52 4.51 -9.22
C THR A 219 4.17 4.29 -7.73
N PRO A 220 2.95 3.79 -7.43
CA PRO A 220 2.56 3.44 -6.07
C PRO A 220 3.42 2.34 -5.44
N PRO A 221 3.47 2.24 -4.09
CA PRO A 221 4.29 1.23 -3.39
C PRO A 221 3.96 -0.23 -3.75
N GLN A 222 2.72 -0.54 -4.12
CA GLN A 222 2.31 -1.89 -4.52
C GLN A 222 2.72 -2.27 -5.96
N THR A 223 3.51 -1.44 -6.63
CA THR A 223 4.00 -1.71 -7.98
C THR A 223 5.03 -2.82 -7.95
N ILE A 224 4.70 -3.96 -8.54
CA ILE A 224 5.59 -5.13 -8.56
C ILE A 224 6.68 -5.02 -9.62
N LYS A 225 6.38 -4.33 -10.73
CA LYS A 225 7.33 -4.09 -11.81
C LYS A 225 6.96 -2.83 -12.57
N THR A 226 7.98 -2.05 -12.89
CA THR A 226 7.87 -0.88 -13.76
C THR A 226 8.60 -1.16 -15.07
N TYR A 227 7.97 -0.80 -16.18
CA TYR A 227 8.55 -0.77 -17.51
C TYR A 227 8.49 0.67 -18.04
N ARG A 228 9.48 1.08 -18.83
CA ARG A 228 9.44 2.36 -19.55
C ARG A 228 8.64 2.25 -20.85
N TYR A 229 8.45 3.30 -21.63
CA TYR A 229 7.79 3.20 -22.93
C TYR A 229 8.77 2.73 -24.01
N SER A 230 10.05 3.07 -23.87
CA SER A 230 11.13 2.63 -24.74
C SER A 230 11.49 1.15 -24.63
N ASP A 231 11.26 0.55 -23.46
CA ASP A 231 11.87 -0.72 -23.07
C ASP A 231 11.04 -2.02 -23.33
N PRO A 232 9.69 -2.02 -23.32
CA PRO A 232 8.97 -3.27 -23.13
C PRO A 232 8.58 -3.90 -24.46
N GLU A 233 9.17 -5.06 -24.74
CA GLU A 233 8.50 -6.05 -25.58
C GLU A 233 7.30 -6.61 -24.78
N PRO A 234 6.04 -6.57 -25.29
CA PRO A 234 4.85 -7.04 -24.57
C PRO A 234 4.95 -8.46 -24.03
N SER A 235 5.79 -9.31 -24.64
CA SER A 235 6.08 -10.67 -24.14
C SER A 235 6.73 -10.66 -22.75
N ASN A 236 7.58 -9.68 -22.44
CA ASN A 236 8.21 -9.54 -21.13
C ASN A 236 7.19 -9.17 -20.06
N ILE A 237 6.24 -8.30 -20.39
CA ILE A 237 5.12 -7.94 -19.51
C ILE A 237 4.25 -9.17 -19.26
N LEU A 238 3.92 -9.95 -20.29
CA LEU A 238 3.19 -11.21 -20.14
C LEU A 238 3.91 -12.22 -19.25
N GLY A 239 5.23 -12.33 -19.37
CA GLY A 239 6.04 -13.15 -18.47
C GLY A 239 5.89 -12.73 -17.01
N CYS A 240 5.94 -11.41 -16.75
CA CYS A 240 5.73 -10.86 -15.41
C CYS A 240 4.32 -11.14 -14.87
N ILE A 241 3.27 -11.01 -15.70
CA ILE A 241 1.89 -11.33 -15.34
C ILE A 241 1.79 -12.81 -14.92
N LYS A 242 2.31 -13.73 -15.73
CA LYS A 242 2.27 -15.18 -15.44
C LYS A 242 2.98 -15.53 -14.14
N VAL A 243 4.19 -14.99 -13.92
CA VAL A 243 4.94 -15.20 -12.67
C VAL A 243 4.16 -14.67 -11.47
N THR A 244 3.53 -13.51 -11.61
CA THR A 244 2.71 -12.91 -10.54
C THR A 244 1.54 -13.81 -10.17
N PHE A 245 0.84 -14.36 -11.15
CA PHE A 245 -0.26 -15.30 -10.92
C PHE A 245 0.18 -16.60 -10.27
N ILE A 246 1.28 -17.21 -10.73
CA ILE A 246 1.82 -18.42 -10.10
C ILE A 246 2.11 -18.16 -8.60
N LYS A 247 2.73 -17.01 -8.28
CA LYS A 247 2.99 -16.62 -6.89
C LYS A 247 1.72 -16.38 -6.07
N GLN A 248 0.63 -15.97 -6.71
CA GLN A 248 -0.67 -15.79 -6.05
C GLN A 248 -1.42 -17.11 -5.81
N GLU A 249 -1.24 -18.11 -6.67
CA GLU A 249 -1.97 -19.38 -6.55
C GLU A 249 -1.40 -20.27 -5.45
N VAL A 250 -0.07 -20.24 -5.26
CA VAL A 250 0.61 -21.12 -4.32
C VAL A 250 1.06 -20.34 -3.10
N LEU A 251 0.19 -20.25 -2.09
CA LEU A 251 0.50 -19.67 -0.79
C LEU A 251 -0.11 -20.50 0.34
N GLU A 252 0.72 -21.38 0.89
CA GLU A 252 0.34 -22.18 2.04
C GLU A 252 1.00 -21.59 3.30
N PRO A 253 0.20 -21.24 4.32
CA PRO A 253 0.68 -20.57 5.50
C PRO A 253 1.30 -21.61 6.42
N MET A 254 2.43 -21.22 6.98
CA MET A 254 3.10 -21.89 8.07
C MET A 254 3.11 -20.93 9.24
N LEU A 255 2.40 -21.30 10.30
CA LEU A 255 2.40 -20.56 11.54
C LEU A 255 3.66 -20.97 12.32
N VAL A 256 4.51 -20.00 12.63
CA VAL A 256 5.68 -20.14 13.47
C VAL A 256 5.39 -19.41 14.78
N VAL A 257 5.42 -20.14 15.89
CA VAL A 257 5.14 -19.59 17.21
C VAL A 257 6.26 -19.98 18.15
N ASP A 258 6.63 -19.04 19.01
CA ASP A 258 7.50 -19.32 20.14
C ASP A 258 6.68 -19.69 21.38
N VAL A 259 6.64 -20.99 21.70
CA VAL A 259 5.64 -21.54 22.62
C VAL A 259 6.24 -21.80 24.00
N HIS A 260 5.97 -20.91 24.95
CA HIS A 260 6.52 -20.98 26.31
C HIS A 260 5.44 -21.06 27.40
N GLY A 261 4.30 -20.40 27.19
CA GLY A 261 3.26 -20.25 28.21
C GLY A 261 2.48 -21.53 28.49
N LYS A 262 1.98 -21.66 29.73
CA LYS A 262 1.19 -22.82 30.17
C LYS A 262 -0.18 -22.45 30.76
N THR A 263 -0.48 -21.17 30.91
CA THR A 263 -1.73 -20.69 31.51
C THR A 263 -2.92 -20.87 30.57
N GLU A 264 -4.15 -20.76 31.10
CA GLU A 264 -5.37 -20.95 30.29
C GLU A 264 -5.45 -20.01 29.09
N ARG A 265 -4.99 -18.75 29.19
CA ARG A 265 -5.01 -17.82 28.05
C ARG A 265 -4.22 -18.35 26.83
N HIS A 266 -3.07 -18.97 27.07
CA HIS A 266 -2.25 -19.57 26.01
C HIS A 266 -2.96 -20.78 25.40
N LYS A 267 -3.65 -21.59 26.23
CA LYS A 267 -4.44 -22.73 25.75
C LYS A 267 -5.64 -22.27 24.91
N GLU A 268 -6.31 -21.20 25.32
CA GLU A 268 -7.43 -20.58 24.58
C GLU A 268 -6.96 -20.07 23.21
N ALA A 269 -5.88 -19.29 23.17
CA ALA A 269 -5.26 -18.82 21.93
C ALA A 269 -4.92 -19.99 20.99
N ARG A 270 -4.20 -21.00 21.49
CA ARG A 270 -3.79 -22.19 20.71
C ARG A 270 -4.94 -22.97 20.08
N ARG A 271 -6.12 -22.99 20.69
CA ARG A 271 -7.29 -23.67 20.13
C ARG A 271 -7.80 -23.03 18.85
N THR A 272 -7.50 -21.76 18.64
CA THR A 272 -7.92 -20.99 17.45
C THR A 272 -6.96 -21.08 16.28
N TRP A 273 -5.73 -21.55 16.51
CA TRP A 273 -4.72 -21.65 15.47
C TRP A 273 -5.11 -22.67 14.41
N PRO A 274 -4.69 -22.46 13.15
CA PRO A 274 -4.99 -23.38 12.06
C PRO A 274 -4.49 -24.79 12.38
N LYS A 275 -5.41 -25.76 12.33
CA LYS A 275 -5.08 -27.19 12.41
C LYS A 275 -4.52 -27.73 11.09
N TYR A 276 -4.75 -27.01 9.99
CA TYR A 276 -4.32 -27.34 8.64
C TYR A 276 -3.31 -26.28 8.17
N GLY A 277 -2.12 -26.72 7.76
CA GLY A 277 -0.94 -25.87 7.61
C GLY A 277 0.06 -26.13 8.74
N GLY A 278 1.36 -26.00 8.45
CA GLY A 278 2.40 -26.30 9.43
C GLY A 278 2.32 -25.31 10.58
N THR A 279 2.00 -25.78 11.79
CA THR A 279 2.28 -25.02 13.01
C THR A 279 3.58 -25.51 13.57
N ILE A 280 4.54 -24.61 13.76
CA ILE A 280 5.79 -24.94 14.42
C ILE A 280 5.88 -24.22 15.74
N ARG A 281 6.39 -24.99 16.70
CA ARG A 281 6.77 -24.54 18.03
C ARG A 281 8.30 -24.53 18.10
N THR A 282 8.89 -23.35 18.19
CA THR A 282 10.31 -23.23 18.55
C THR A 282 10.45 -23.60 20.03
N LYS A 283 11.48 -24.39 20.37
CA LYS A 283 11.62 -25.02 21.71
C LYS A 283 13.04 -24.95 22.28
N THR A 284 13.89 -24.08 21.77
CA THR A 284 15.34 -24.30 21.88
C THR A 284 16.15 -23.14 22.44
N VAL A 285 15.55 -21.97 22.74
CA VAL A 285 16.27 -20.81 23.31
C VAL A 285 15.35 -20.06 24.28
N ASP A 286 15.89 -19.56 25.40
CA ASP A 286 15.14 -18.81 26.43
C ASP A 286 14.62 -17.45 25.94
N VAL A 287 15.36 -16.80 25.03
CA VAL A 287 14.96 -15.56 24.34
C VAL A 287 15.46 -15.62 22.88
N PRO A 288 14.65 -16.11 21.93
CA PRO A 288 15.11 -16.26 20.56
C PRO A 288 15.20 -14.90 19.83
N ARG A 289 16.15 -14.82 18.91
CA ARG A 289 16.18 -13.76 17.90
C ARG A 289 15.04 -13.98 16.90
N PHE A 290 14.45 -12.89 16.43
CA PHE A 290 13.33 -13.00 15.50
C PHE A 290 13.75 -13.58 14.15
N LYS A 291 14.96 -13.23 13.65
CA LYS A 291 15.52 -13.83 12.43
C LYS A 291 15.62 -15.35 12.53
N ASP A 292 16.10 -15.88 13.64
CA ASP A 292 16.29 -17.32 13.82
C ASP A 292 14.96 -18.06 13.74
N VAL A 293 13.91 -17.51 14.36
CA VAL A 293 12.54 -18.05 14.29
C VAL A 293 12.02 -18.06 12.86
N LEU A 294 12.26 -16.98 12.11
CA LEU A 294 11.85 -16.87 10.71
C LEU A 294 12.67 -17.80 9.78
N PHE A 295 13.99 -17.89 9.96
CA PHE A 295 14.87 -18.82 9.23
C PHE A 295 14.45 -20.27 9.44
N TRP A 296 14.15 -20.63 10.69
CA TRP A 296 13.60 -21.93 11.00
C TRP A 296 12.31 -22.17 10.18
N GLY A 297 11.41 -21.18 10.14
CA GLY A 297 10.19 -21.23 9.34
C GLY A 297 10.45 -21.45 7.85
N ILE A 298 11.38 -20.68 7.26
CA ILE A 298 11.78 -20.79 5.86
C ILE A 298 12.28 -22.21 5.53
N ASN A 299 13.22 -22.72 6.34
CA ASN A 299 13.88 -24.00 6.08
C ASN A 299 12.89 -25.16 6.15
N ASN A 300 11.91 -25.09 7.05
CA ASN A 300 10.90 -26.12 7.21
C ASN A 300 9.78 -26.04 6.15
N ILE A 301 9.43 -24.85 5.63
CA ILE A 301 8.59 -24.78 4.43
C ILE A 301 9.28 -25.47 3.25
N ASN A 302 10.56 -25.18 3.02
CA ASN A 302 11.31 -25.74 1.89
C ASN A 302 11.50 -27.25 2.02
N ALA A 303 11.69 -27.77 3.24
CA ALA A 303 11.78 -29.20 3.50
C ALA A 303 10.44 -29.94 3.28
N MET A 304 9.31 -29.23 3.35
CA MET A 304 7.98 -29.81 3.18
C MET A 304 7.41 -29.66 1.77
N ARG A 305 7.77 -28.60 1.01
CA ARG A 305 7.20 -28.31 -0.31
C ARG A 305 8.18 -27.54 -1.22
N GLU A 306 8.17 -27.85 -2.52
CA GLU A 306 8.93 -27.14 -3.57
C GLU A 306 8.33 -25.76 -3.96
N THR A 307 7.45 -25.17 -3.14
CA THR A 307 6.62 -24.02 -3.53
C THR A 307 6.70 -22.82 -2.60
N SER A 308 6.32 -21.65 -3.14
CA SER A 308 6.14 -20.40 -2.38
C SER A 308 5.10 -20.59 -1.26
N GLY A 309 5.39 -20.08 -0.07
CA GLY A 309 4.52 -20.19 1.11
C GLY A 309 4.43 -18.86 1.85
N VAL A 310 3.69 -18.84 2.96
CA VAL A 310 3.60 -17.67 3.85
C VAL A 310 4.07 -18.07 5.24
N VAL A 311 5.16 -17.49 5.73
CA VAL A 311 5.54 -17.60 7.15
C VAL A 311 4.70 -16.61 7.93
N ILE A 312 3.92 -17.09 8.89
CA ILE A 312 3.15 -16.26 9.83
C ILE A 312 3.82 -16.39 11.18
N TRP A 313 4.12 -15.29 11.86
CA TRP A 313 4.62 -15.28 13.22
C TRP A 313 3.68 -14.52 14.15
N THR A 314 3.52 -15.02 15.38
CA THR A 314 2.72 -14.41 16.44
C THR A 314 3.20 -14.89 17.82
N ASN A 315 2.75 -14.23 18.89
CA ASN A 315 3.00 -14.67 20.27
C ASN A 315 2.08 -15.84 20.66
N ASP A 316 2.46 -16.63 21.66
CA ASP A 316 1.76 -17.87 22.00
C ASP A 316 0.49 -17.72 22.86
N ASP A 317 0.15 -16.48 23.24
CA ASP A 317 -1.11 -16.04 23.83
C ASP A 317 -2.00 -15.21 22.90
N VAL A 318 -1.62 -15.08 21.62
CA VAL A 318 -2.45 -14.41 20.60
C VAL A 318 -3.37 -15.40 19.91
N GLY A 319 -4.67 -15.14 19.97
CA GLY A 319 -5.70 -15.94 19.33
C GLY A 319 -6.12 -15.40 17.97
N PHE A 320 -6.59 -16.29 17.11
CA PHE A 320 -7.02 -15.99 15.74
C PHE A 320 -8.55 -15.94 15.69
N PHE A 321 -9.09 -15.04 14.88
CA PHE A 321 -10.48 -15.11 14.46
C PHE A 321 -10.67 -16.19 13.37
N LYS A 322 -11.92 -16.59 13.13
CA LYS A 322 -12.28 -17.71 12.24
C LYS A 322 -11.65 -17.65 10.84
N ASN A 323 -11.49 -16.45 10.27
CA ASN A 323 -11.02 -16.25 8.88
C ASN A 323 -9.64 -15.58 8.80
N THR A 324 -8.88 -15.55 9.90
CA THR A 324 -7.59 -14.84 9.98
C THR A 324 -6.61 -15.35 8.93
N VAL A 325 -6.47 -16.67 8.84
CA VAL A 325 -5.53 -17.30 7.92
C VAL A 325 -5.92 -17.04 6.46
N ASP A 326 -7.21 -17.08 6.15
CA ASP A 326 -7.70 -16.78 4.78
C ASP A 326 -7.48 -15.31 4.41
N LYS A 327 -7.67 -14.39 5.36
CA LYS A 327 -7.35 -12.96 5.16
C LYS A 327 -5.85 -12.74 4.95
N ILE A 328 -5.00 -13.40 5.74
CA ILE A 328 -3.54 -13.33 5.58
C ILE A 328 -3.11 -13.95 4.24
N LYS A 329 -3.67 -15.12 3.86
CA LYS A 329 -3.47 -15.70 2.53
C LYS A 329 -3.85 -14.71 1.43
N ALA A 330 -5.05 -14.16 1.50
CA ALA A 330 -5.55 -13.20 0.50
C ALA A 330 -4.67 -11.94 0.42
N HIS A 331 -4.18 -11.45 1.56
CA HIS A 331 -3.22 -10.35 1.61
C HIS A 331 -1.87 -10.75 1.01
N ALA A 332 -1.30 -11.88 1.41
CA ALA A 332 0.00 -12.37 0.95
C ALA A 332 0.04 -12.72 -0.56
N ARG A 333 -1.13 -13.01 -1.16
CA ARG A 333 -1.26 -13.09 -2.63
C ARG A 333 -0.91 -11.75 -3.29
N LYS A 334 -1.32 -10.66 -2.65
CA LYS A 334 -1.12 -9.30 -3.15
C LYS A 334 0.23 -8.72 -2.68
N PHE A 335 0.65 -8.99 -1.45
CA PHE A 335 1.84 -8.40 -0.84
C PHE A 335 2.84 -9.42 -0.34
N PRO A 336 4.13 -9.09 -0.42
CA PRO A 336 5.17 -9.97 0.10
C PRO A 336 5.21 -10.07 1.62
N PHE A 337 4.63 -9.13 2.37
CA PHE A 337 4.63 -9.14 3.83
C PHE A 337 3.50 -8.27 4.38
N GLY A 338 3.21 -8.41 5.67
CA GLY A 338 2.35 -7.50 6.41
C GLY A 338 2.34 -7.78 7.91
N CYS A 339 1.66 -6.93 8.65
CA CYS A 339 1.47 -7.05 10.08
C CYS A 339 0.10 -6.52 10.51
N SER A 340 -0.30 -6.84 11.74
CA SER A 340 -1.53 -6.32 12.32
C SER A 340 -1.42 -6.21 13.84
N ARG A 341 -2.17 -5.27 14.40
CA ARG A 341 -2.37 -5.05 15.83
C ARG A 341 -3.70 -5.64 16.28
N ARG A 342 -3.86 -5.91 17.57
CA ARG A 342 -5.13 -6.41 18.13
C ARG A 342 -6.29 -5.42 18.01
N ASP A 343 -6.02 -4.14 18.22
CA ASP A 343 -6.99 -3.05 18.16
C ASP A 343 -6.27 -1.70 17.97
N THR A 344 -7.04 -0.62 17.76
CA THR A 344 -6.52 0.72 17.46
C THR A 344 -5.90 1.43 18.66
N ALA A 345 -6.14 0.98 19.89
CA ALA A 345 -5.54 1.57 21.09
C ALA A 345 -4.10 1.08 21.33
N HIS A 346 -3.73 -0.05 20.74
CA HIS A 346 -2.40 -0.63 20.88
C HIS A 346 -1.48 -0.21 19.74
N VAL A 347 -0.29 0.28 20.07
CA VAL A 347 0.75 0.61 19.08
C VAL A 347 1.50 -0.63 18.60
N GLY A 348 1.52 -1.70 19.41
CA GLY A 348 2.29 -2.90 19.10
C GLY A 348 1.67 -3.78 18.01
N ARG A 349 2.52 -4.49 17.26
CA ARG A 349 2.11 -5.47 16.23
C ARG A 349 2.29 -6.87 16.80
N GLU A 350 1.21 -7.64 16.80
CA GLU A 350 1.17 -8.94 17.47
C GLU A 350 1.14 -10.12 16.49
N ILE A 351 1.00 -9.82 15.20
CA ILE A 351 1.11 -10.80 14.12
C ILE A 351 1.85 -10.18 12.93
N PHE A 352 2.76 -10.97 12.36
CA PHE A 352 3.54 -10.65 11.17
C PHE A 352 3.43 -11.79 10.18
N TRP A 353 3.46 -11.50 8.89
CA TRP A 353 3.53 -12.53 7.87
C TRP A 353 4.39 -12.12 6.69
N PHE A 354 4.99 -13.12 6.03
CA PHE A 354 5.94 -12.94 4.96
C PHE A 354 5.81 -14.05 3.92
N ARG A 355 5.82 -13.69 2.64
CA ARG A 355 5.97 -14.62 1.53
C ARG A 355 7.40 -15.15 1.53
N THR A 356 7.58 -16.46 1.41
CA THR A 356 8.89 -17.09 1.58
C THR A 356 9.94 -16.65 0.57
N ASP A 357 9.54 -16.40 -0.68
CA ASP A 357 10.44 -15.89 -1.73
C ASP A 357 10.98 -14.51 -1.39
N TRP A 358 10.14 -13.63 -0.86
CA TRP A 358 10.52 -12.29 -0.45
C TRP A 358 11.36 -12.34 0.81
N LEU A 359 10.94 -13.10 1.81
CA LEU A 359 11.66 -13.20 3.07
C LEU A 359 13.08 -13.71 2.84
N LYS A 360 13.28 -14.76 2.03
CA LYS A 360 14.61 -15.26 1.66
C LYS A 360 15.51 -14.19 1.04
N ALA A 361 14.95 -13.30 0.22
CA ALA A 361 15.71 -12.26 -0.45
C ALA A 361 16.06 -11.08 0.45
N HIS A 362 15.41 -10.92 1.62
CA HIS A 362 15.55 -9.73 2.47
C HIS A 362 15.86 -10.05 3.94
N ILE A 363 15.91 -11.32 4.35
CA ILE A 363 16.11 -11.70 5.76
C ILE A 363 17.46 -11.23 6.32
N ASP A 364 18.48 -11.15 5.47
CA ASP A 364 19.79 -10.64 5.87
C ASP A 364 19.73 -9.15 6.25
N GLU A 365 18.86 -8.39 5.59
CA GLU A 365 18.62 -6.95 5.82
C GLU A 365 17.67 -6.66 6.99
N MET A 366 17.10 -7.68 7.62
CA MET A 366 16.16 -7.49 8.73
C MET A 366 16.89 -7.05 10.02
N PRO A 367 16.28 -6.25 10.90
CA PRO A 367 16.85 -5.99 12.22
C PRO A 367 16.82 -7.27 13.06
N ASP A 368 17.94 -7.56 13.71
CA ASP A 368 18.07 -8.77 14.53
C ASP A 368 17.59 -8.51 15.96
N VAL A 369 16.27 -8.45 16.15
CA VAL A 369 15.64 -8.15 17.44
C VAL A 369 15.46 -9.39 18.30
N PHE A 370 15.46 -9.22 19.63
CA PHE A 370 15.03 -10.26 20.56
C PHE A 370 13.51 -10.22 20.76
N ILE A 371 12.85 -11.36 20.58
CA ILE A 371 11.40 -11.50 20.82
C ILE A 371 11.12 -11.37 22.33
N ALA A 372 9.90 -10.93 22.69
CA ALA A 372 9.44 -10.80 24.08
C ALA A 372 10.31 -9.85 24.92
N ARG A 373 10.90 -8.85 24.24
CA ARG A 373 11.57 -7.69 24.83
C ARG A 373 10.96 -6.41 24.30
N PRO A 374 11.01 -5.29 25.05
CA PRO A 374 10.48 -4.01 24.60
C PRO A 374 10.93 -3.65 23.17
N LYS A 375 10.03 -2.96 22.46
CA LYS A 375 10.22 -2.41 21.10
C LYS A 375 10.51 -3.40 19.97
N PHE A 376 10.59 -4.72 20.21
CA PHE A 376 10.92 -5.67 19.14
C PHE A 376 9.97 -5.56 17.94
N ASP A 377 8.66 -5.50 18.20
CA ASP A 377 7.61 -5.41 17.20
C ASP A 377 7.57 -4.05 16.52
N LEU A 378 7.89 -2.98 17.24
CA LEU A 378 7.98 -1.62 16.71
C LEU A 378 9.16 -1.48 15.74
N VAL A 379 10.33 -2.03 16.09
CA VAL A 379 11.51 -2.07 15.22
C VAL A 379 11.19 -2.82 13.92
N ILE A 380 10.48 -3.95 14.01
CA ILE A 380 10.10 -4.70 12.80
C ILE A 380 9.02 -3.99 11.99
N ALA A 381 8.01 -3.40 12.63
CA ALA A 381 7.02 -2.58 11.93
C ALA A 381 7.67 -1.41 11.17
N ARG A 382 8.64 -0.73 11.80
CA ARG A 382 9.46 0.31 11.15
C ARG A 382 10.24 -0.25 9.96
N TRP A 383 10.91 -1.39 10.11
CA TRP A 383 11.65 -2.02 9.02
C TRP A 383 10.74 -2.37 7.83
N LEU A 384 9.57 -2.95 8.09
CA LEU A 384 8.59 -3.22 7.03
C LEU A 384 8.15 -1.95 6.31
N ARG A 385 7.88 -0.88 7.07
CA ARG A 385 7.57 0.45 6.53
C ARG A 385 8.71 1.00 5.67
N GLN A 386 9.96 0.87 6.09
CA GLN A 386 11.12 1.28 5.30
C GLN A 386 11.22 0.53 3.96
N LYS A 387 10.85 -0.76 3.89
CA LYS A 387 10.78 -1.51 2.62
C LYS A 387 9.78 -0.95 1.61
N MET A 388 8.83 -0.14 2.08
CA MET A 388 7.86 0.57 1.25
C MET A 388 8.20 2.06 1.11
N GLY A 389 9.38 2.49 1.55
CA GLY A 389 9.80 3.89 1.54
C GLY A 389 8.98 4.76 2.50
N ILE A 390 8.51 4.21 3.60
CA ILE A 390 7.74 4.91 4.65
C ILE A 390 8.69 5.27 5.81
N THR A 391 8.97 6.57 5.95
CA THR A 391 9.65 7.12 7.13
C THR A 391 8.78 6.93 8.36
N THR A 392 9.34 6.29 9.39
CA THR A 392 8.60 5.85 10.56
C THR A 392 9.19 6.46 11.80
N VAL A 393 8.38 7.22 12.54
CA VAL A 393 8.72 7.80 13.84
C VAL A 393 7.71 7.28 14.88
N GLU A 394 7.99 7.48 16.15
CA GLU A 394 7.13 6.96 17.22
C GLU A 394 5.70 7.51 17.10
N GLU A 395 5.58 8.78 16.76
CA GLU A 395 4.32 9.51 16.64
C GLU A 395 3.43 8.95 15.54
N ASN A 396 4.00 8.39 14.46
CA ASN A 396 3.24 7.84 13.35
C ASN A 396 3.07 6.32 13.43
N LEU A 397 3.65 5.65 14.43
CA LEU A 397 3.43 4.21 14.59
C LEU A 397 2.03 3.88 15.09
N VAL A 398 1.33 4.84 15.69
CA VAL A 398 -0.05 4.67 16.16
C VAL A 398 -1.05 4.51 15.01
N GLU A 399 -0.73 5.00 13.81
CA GLU A 399 -1.57 4.87 12.62
C GLU A 399 -1.26 3.58 11.86
N ASP A 400 -2.25 3.01 11.17
CA ASP A 400 -2.05 1.90 10.23
C ASP A 400 -1.72 2.44 8.83
N PHE A 401 -0.57 2.02 8.29
CA PHE A 401 -0.09 2.30 6.94
C PHE A 401 -0.25 1.08 6.08
N ALA A 402 -1.30 1.13 5.30
CA ALA A 402 -1.56 0.09 4.35
C ALA A 402 -0.69 0.28 3.08
N PRO A 403 -0.31 -0.81 2.38
CA PRO A 403 -0.82 -2.17 2.54
C PRO A 403 -0.20 -2.98 3.69
N ILE A 404 0.85 -2.47 4.36
CA ILE A 404 1.67 -3.23 5.30
C ILE A 404 0.86 -3.62 6.52
N GLU A 405 0.17 -2.64 7.10
CA GLU A 405 -0.59 -2.79 8.32
C GLU A 405 -2.06 -3.03 7.96
N VAL A 406 -2.48 -4.27 8.14
CA VAL A 406 -3.89 -4.64 7.94
C VAL A 406 -4.65 -4.23 9.19
N PRO A 407 -5.77 -3.47 9.05
CA PRO A 407 -6.56 -3.02 10.18
C PRO A 407 -6.98 -4.16 11.13
N PRO A 408 -7.25 -3.85 12.41
CA PRO A 408 -7.69 -4.82 13.40
C PRO A 408 -8.85 -5.72 12.96
N GLY A 409 -9.00 -6.87 13.64
CA GLY A 409 -9.97 -7.90 13.28
C GLY A 409 -9.38 -9.14 12.59
N LEU A 410 -8.06 -9.34 12.75
CA LEU A 410 -7.34 -10.57 12.46
C LEU A 410 -7.04 -11.39 13.72
N ILE A 411 -6.78 -10.75 14.84
CA ILE A 411 -6.33 -11.43 16.06
C ILE A 411 -7.00 -10.83 17.29
N TRP A 412 -7.00 -11.57 18.38
CA TRP A 412 -7.39 -11.10 19.69
C TRP A 412 -6.33 -11.47 20.72
N HIS A 413 -6.22 -10.66 21.75
CA HIS A 413 -5.32 -10.89 22.88
C HIS A 413 -6.11 -10.60 24.16
N LYS A 414 -6.16 -11.57 25.06
CA LYS A 414 -6.76 -11.39 26.39
C LYS A 414 -5.90 -10.43 27.21
N GLU A 415 -6.50 -9.39 27.77
CA GLU A 415 -5.78 -8.43 28.61
C GLU A 415 -5.07 -9.11 29.79
N HIS A 416 -3.84 -8.70 30.02
CA HIS A 416 -3.02 -9.08 31.17
C HIS A 416 -1.85 -8.12 31.32
N GLU A 417 -1.19 -8.14 32.49
CA GLU A 417 0.06 -7.41 32.70
C GLU A 417 1.17 -7.97 31.81
N SER A 418 1.85 -7.09 31.07
CA SER A 418 2.96 -7.49 30.20
C SER A 418 4.20 -7.83 31.02
N ALA A 419 4.66 -9.07 30.92
CA ALA A 419 5.82 -9.57 31.68
C ALA A 419 7.18 -8.98 31.24
N TRP A 420 7.19 -8.06 30.28
CA TRP A 420 8.39 -7.50 29.65
C TRP A 420 8.55 -5.98 29.81
N ILE A 421 7.56 -5.25 30.37
CA ILE A 421 7.59 -3.78 30.43
C ILE A 421 8.73 -3.25 31.32
N ASP A 422 9.11 -3.99 32.37
CA ASP A 422 10.10 -3.54 33.37
C ASP A 422 11.45 -4.29 33.28
N LYS A 423 11.78 -4.87 32.12
CA LYS A 423 13.06 -5.57 31.94
C LYS A 423 14.16 -4.60 31.50
N ASP A 424 15.15 -4.37 32.37
CA ASP A 424 16.39 -3.65 32.05
C ASP A 424 17.54 -4.63 31.83
N ASP A 425 17.44 -5.45 30.78
CA ASP A 425 18.45 -6.43 30.38
C ASP A 425 19.16 -6.05 29.07
N GLU A 426 20.27 -6.74 28.77
CA GLU A 426 21.09 -6.46 27.57
C GLU A 426 20.29 -6.64 26.28
N GLU A 427 19.35 -7.59 26.25
CA GLU A 427 18.45 -7.81 25.12
C GLU A 427 17.48 -6.64 24.91
N THR A 428 17.00 -6.03 25.99
CA THR A 428 16.16 -4.82 25.93
C THR A 428 16.97 -3.64 25.39
N LYS A 429 18.16 -3.39 25.96
CA LYS A 429 19.07 -2.32 25.49
C LYS A 429 19.46 -2.50 24.02
N TRP A 430 19.60 -3.75 23.58
CA TRP A 430 19.85 -4.06 22.17
C TRP A 430 18.69 -3.63 21.26
N ASN A 431 17.45 -3.97 21.60
CA ASN A 431 16.28 -3.56 20.82
C ASN A 431 16.11 -2.03 20.83
N GLU A 432 16.37 -1.37 21.96
CA GLU A 432 16.34 0.09 22.06
C GLU A 432 17.39 0.75 21.18
N LYS A 433 18.63 0.23 21.18
CA LYS A 433 19.67 0.69 20.28
C LYS A 433 19.26 0.56 18.81
N LEU A 434 18.66 -0.56 18.40
CA LEU A 434 18.14 -0.72 17.04
C LEU A 434 17.04 0.29 16.72
N TRP A 435 16.17 0.59 17.69
CA TRP A 435 15.16 1.63 17.53
C TRP A 435 15.77 3.02 17.34
N GLU A 436 16.84 3.35 18.07
CA GLU A 436 17.50 4.66 18.00
C GLU A 436 18.36 4.84 16.75
N GLN A 437 18.99 3.77 16.25
CA GLN A 437 19.86 3.80 15.07
C GLN A 437 19.12 4.05 13.75
N ASP A 438 17.83 3.74 13.71
CA ASP A 438 16.98 3.84 12.52
C ASP A 438 16.11 5.13 12.49
N ASN A 439 16.40 6.12 13.33
CA ASN A 439 15.75 7.45 13.36
C ASN A 439 16.39 8.48 12.41
#